data_AF-A0A257RF00-F1
#
_entry.id   AF-A0A257RF00-F1
#
_cell.length_a   1.000
_cell.length_b   1.000
_cell.length_c   1.000
_cell.angle_alpha   90.00
_cell.angle_beta   90.00
_cell.angle_gamma   90.00
#
_symmetry.space_group_name_H-M   'P 1'
#
loop_
_entity.id
_entity.type
_entity.pdbx_description
1 polymer ?
#
loop_
_entity_poly.entity_id
_entity_poly.type
_entity_poly.pdbx_seq_one_letter_code
_entity_poly.pdbx_strand_id
1 'polypeptide(L)'
;ARAKPAHGESRRERQLRRKSGGVPPAMPELEYPKPTDRVFPGNHIKLFNNLLERANLKIDRDGKARTAYSLRHTYICMRLMEGADIYQVAKNCRTSVEMIEKHYAVHLKNTLDAAAINVVRKKAANRKPKAKAASVDAD
;
A
#
# COMPACT_ATOMS: atom_id res chain seq x y z
N ALA A 1 9.32 2.83 19.11
CA ALA A 1 8.32 3.56 18.28
C ALA A 1 8.95 4.86 17.77
N ARG A 2 8.63 5.32 16.56
CA ARG A 2 9.09 6.64 16.08
C ARG A 2 8.48 7.73 16.97
N ALA A 3 9.28 8.71 17.40
CA ALA A 3 8.78 9.85 18.16
C ALA A 3 7.71 10.62 17.37
N LYS A 4 6.80 11.29 18.08
CA LYS A 4 5.77 12.13 17.47
C LYS A 4 6.43 13.18 16.56
N PRO A 5 5.78 13.54 15.44
CA PRO A 5 6.24 14.66 14.65
C PRO A 5 6.16 15.92 15.52
N ALA A 6 7.33 16.46 15.87
CA ALA A 6 7.40 17.72 16.59
C ALA A 6 6.79 18.82 15.71
N HIS A 7 5.73 19.46 16.21
CA HIS A 7 5.25 20.69 15.59
C HIS A 7 6.24 21.81 15.92
N GLY A 8 7.18 22.03 15.00
CA GLY A 8 8.03 23.21 15.05
C GLY A 8 7.20 24.49 14.95
N GLU A 9 7.77 25.58 15.44
CA GLU A 9 7.20 26.92 15.39
C GLU A 9 6.66 27.25 13.99
N SER A 10 5.39 27.64 13.93
CA SER A 10 4.71 28.02 12.69
C SER A 10 5.38 29.26 12.08
N ARG A 11 5.18 29.47 10.77
CA ARG A 11 5.76 30.64 10.07
C ARG A 11 5.33 31.97 10.71
N ARG A 12 4.10 32.04 11.24
CA ARG A 12 3.53 33.21 11.89
C ARG A 12 4.17 33.46 13.26
N GLU A 13 4.32 32.42 14.08
CA GLU A 13 5.00 32.51 15.38
C GLU A 13 6.46 32.92 15.20
N ARG A 14 7.16 32.37 14.20
CA ARG A 14 8.54 32.74 13.87
C ARG A 14 8.69 34.22 13.50
N GLN A 15 7.74 34.76 12.74
CA GLN A 15 7.74 36.19 12.38
C GLN A 15 7.51 37.08 13.59
N LEU A 16 6.54 36.73 14.44
CA LEU A 16 6.26 37.45 15.68
C LEU A 16 7.48 37.45 16.61
N ARG A 17 8.13 36.29 16.78
CA ARG A 17 9.35 36.17 17.59
C ARG A 17 10.50 37.01 17.07
N ARG A 18 10.74 37.02 15.75
CA ARG A 18 11.76 37.90 15.14
C ARG A 18 11.46 39.38 15.39
N LYS A 19 10.18 39.76 15.40
CA LYS A 19 9.76 41.15 15.66
C LYS A 19 9.90 41.54 17.13
N SER A 20 9.70 40.61 18.06
CA SER A 20 9.83 40.85 19.50
C SER A 20 11.23 40.59 20.08
N GLY A 21 12.21 40.18 19.25
CA GLY A 21 13.57 39.85 19.70
C GLY A 21 13.66 38.56 20.53
N GLY A 22 12.67 37.67 20.45
CA GLY A 22 12.61 36.46 21.27
C GLY A 22 13.64 35.40 20.88
N VAL A 23 14.14 34.67 21.88
CA VAL A 23 15.06 33.54 21.72
C VAL A 23 14.33 32.36 21.05
N PRO A 24 14.95 31.62 20.12
CA PRO A 24 14.35 30.43 19.53
C PRO A 24 13.91 29.42 20.59
N PRO A 25 12.77 28.73 20.39
CA PRO A 25 12.37 27.66 21.30
C PRO A 25 13.44 26.58 21.30
N ALA A 26 13.76 26.07 22.49
CA ALA A 26 14.61 24.90 22.65
C ALA A 26 14.05 23.73 21.83
N MET A 27 14.92 22.84 21.36
CA MET A 27 14.47 21.68 20.60
C MET A 27 13.43 20.91 21.42
N PRO A 28 12.25 20.61 20.84
CA PRO A 28 11.19 19.97 21.60
C PRO A 28 11.66 18.60 22.08
N GLU A 29 11.35 18.30 23.34
CA GLU A 29 11.65 17.01 23.95
C GLU A 29 10.98 15.88 23.16
N LEU A 30 11.66 14.73 23.06
CA LEU A 30 11.19 13.59 22.26
C LEU A 30 9.98 12.92 22.92
N GLU A 31 8.78 13.32 22.51
CA GLU A 31 7.54 12.66 22.93
C GLU A 31 7.26 11.39 22.11
N TYR A 32 6.97 10.29 22.80
CA TYR A 32 6.55 9.03 22.16
C TYR A 32 5.03 8.95 21.99
N PRO A 33 4.54 8.27 20.93
CA PRO A 33 3.12 8.08 20.70
C PRO A 33 2.50 7.19 21.79
N LYS A 34 1.34 7.62 22.29
CA LYS A 34 0.46 6.87 23.19
C LYS A 34 -0.54 6.04 22.35
N PRO A 35 -1.10 4.94 22.88
CA PRO A 35 -2.03 4.09 22.13
C PRO A 35 -3.28 4.80 21.60
N THR A 36 -3.72 5.88 22.25
CA THR A 36 -4.89 6.68 21.87
C THR A 36 -4.59 7.75 20.82
N ASP A 37 -3.32 7.96 20.45
CA ASP A 37 -2.95 8.98 19.49
C ASP A 37 -3.41 8.59 18.09
N ARG A 38 -3.78 9.61 17.30
CA ARG A 38 -4.20 9.40 15.91
C ARG A 38 -3.03 8.86 15.10
N VAL A 39 -3.26 7.77 14.37
CA VAL A 39 -2.29 7.19 13.43
C VAL A 39 -1.81 8.22 12.41
N PHE A 40 -2.74 9.08 11.95
CA PHE A 40 -2.41 10.23 11.10
C PHE A 40 -2.70 11.53 11.86
N PRO A 41 -1.68 12.37 12.11
CA PRO A 41 -1.85 13.63 12.84
C PRO A 41 -2.65 14.68 12.07
N GLY A 42 -2.83 14.50 10.76
CA GLY A 42 -3.58 15.41 9.89
C GLY A 42 -4.22 14.70 8.70
N ASN A 43 -4.69 15.48 7.72
CA ASN A 43 -5.34 14.94 6.53
C ASN A 43 -4.33 14.15 5.68
N HIS A 44 -4.49 12.83 5.67
CA HIS A 44 -3.64 11.88 4.95
C HIS A 44 -3.54 12.16 3.45
N ILE A 45 -4.58 12.74 2.82
CA ILE A 45 -4.54 13.13 1.41
C ILE A 45 -3.50 14.23 1.18
N LYS A 46 -3.48 15.25 2.06
CA LYS A 46 -2.49 16.34 1.97
C LYS A 46 -1.09 15.83 2.28
N LEU A 47 -0.95 14.98 3.30
CA LEU A 47 0.34 14.38 3.65
C LEU A 47 0.91 13.57 2.48
N PHE A 48 0.08 12.78 1.80
CA PHE A 48 0.50 12.00 0.65
C PHE A 48 0.84 12.88 -0.56
N ASN A 49 0.06 13.93 -0.83
CA ASN A 49 0.37 14.89 -1.90
C ASN A 49 1.70 15.60 -1.66
N ASN A 50 1.94 16.08 -0.43
CA ASN A 50 3.21 16.69 -0.05
C ASN A 50 4.39 15.72 -0.23
N LEU A 51 4.19 14.43 0.09
CA LEU A 51 5.21 13.40 -0.12
C LEU A 51 5.51 13.22 -1.62
N LEU A 52 4.48 13.14 -2.45
CA LEU A 52 4.63 13.01 -3.90
C LEU A 52 5.33 14.22 -4.53
N GLU A 53 5.01 15.43 -4.07
CA GLU A 53 5.67 16.67 -4.50
C GLU A 53 7.15 16.65 -4.12
N ARG A 54 7.47 16.33 -2.85
CA ARG A 54 8.86 16.22 -2.38
C ARG A 54 9.67 15.16 -3.11
N ALA A 55 9.02 14.09 -3.57
CA ALA A 55 9.65 13.02 -4.32
C ALA A 55 9.69 13.28 -5.84
N ASN A 56 9.16 14.40 -6.33
CA ASN A 56 8.98 14.69 -7.76
C ASN A 56 8.17 13.61 -8.50
N LEU A 57 7.20 13.00 -7.82
CA LEU A 57 6.32 11.95 -8.34
C LEU A 57 4.85 12.41 -8.45
N LYS A 58 4.57 13.70 -8.28
CA LYS A 58 3.19 14.20 -8.28
C LYS A 58 2.49 14.05 -9.62
N ILE A 59 3.22 14.17 -10.72
CA ILE A 59 2.69 14.06 -12.09
C ILE A 59 3.29 12.81 -12.75
N ASP A 60 2.47 12.12 -13.53
CA ASP A 60 2.92 10.99 -14.35
C ASP A 60 3.42 11.40 -15.73
N ARG A 61 3.72 10.41 -16.59
CA ARG A 61 4.23 10.65 -17.94
C ARG A 61 3.21 11.31 -18.87
N ASP A 62 1.92 11.11 -18.59
CA ASP A 62 0.81 11.62 -19.39
C ASP A 62 0.28 12.95 -18.84
N GLY A 63 0.99 13.56 -17.87
CA GLY A 63 0.59 14.82 -17.23
C GLY A 63 -0.52 14.67 -16.20
N LYS A 64 -0.93 13.45 -15.81
CA LYS A 64 -1.99 13.23 -14.82
C LYS A 64 -1.43 13.27 -13.40
N ALA A 65 -2.23 13.80 -12.49
CA ALA A 65 -1.86 13.89 -11.09
C ALA A 65 -1.97 12.52 -10.38
N ARG A 66 -0.87 12.07 -9.77
CA ARG A 66 -0.86 10.91 -8.89
C ARG A 66 -1.54 11.25 -7.56
N THR A 67 -2.38 10.33 -7.12
CA THR A 67 -3.12 10.35 -5.85
C THR A 67 -3.10 8.94 -5.24
N ALA A 68 -3.64 8.76 -4.02
CA ALA A 68 -3.75 7.42 -3.45
C ALA A 68 -4.52 6.45 -4.37
N TYR A 69 -5.44 6.95 -5.19
CA TYR A 69 -6.18 6.16 -6.18
C TYR A 69 -5.26 5.62 -7.30
N SER A 70 -4.23 6.37 -7.69
CA SER A 70 -3.24 5.89 -8.67
C SER A 70 -2.48 4.65 -8.17
N LEU A 71 -2.21 4.56 -6.86
CA LEU A 71 -1.59 3.36 -6.27
C LEU A 71 -2.48 2.13 -6.40
N ARG A 72 -3.79 2.30 -6.18
CA ARG A 72 -4.77 1.23 -6.36
C ARG A 72 -4.77 0.75 -7.81
N HIS A 73 -4.65 1.66 -8.75
CA HIS A 73 -4.59 1.31 -10.16
C HIS A 73 -3.35 0.49 -10.49
N THR A 74 -2.17 0.93 -10.05
CA THR A 74 -0.92 0.18 -10.23
C THR A 74 -1.01 -1.22 -9.61
N TYR A 75 -1.54 -1.34 -8.39
CA TYR A 75 -1.69 -2.63 -7.72
C TYR A 75 -2.58 -3.62 -8.49
N ILE A 76 -3.78 -3.18 -8.92
CA ILE A 76 -4.71 -4.06 -9.64
C ILE A 76 -4.08 -4.52 -10.96
N CYS A 77 -3.49 -3.60 -11.74
CA CYS A 77 -2.82 -3.96 -12.99
C CYS A 77 -1.67 -4.94 -12.76
N MET A 78 -0.79 -4.69 -11.79
CA MET A 78 0.34 -5.57 -11.50
C MET A 78 -0.13 -6.97 -11.09
N ARG A 79 -1.16 -7.07 -10.25
CA ARG A 79 -1.68 -8.37 -9.81
C ARG A 79 -2.29 -9.18 -10.94
N LEU A 80 -3.01 -8.52 -11.85
CA LEU A 80 -3.55 -9.19 -13.03
C LEU A 80 -2.43 -9.62 -13.98
N MET A 81 -1.36 -8.81 -14.14
CA MET A 81 -0.19 -9.18 -14.94
C MET A 81 0.55 -10.40 -14.37
N GLU A 82 0.61 -10.52 -13.04
CA GLU A 82 1.20 -11.66 -12.32
C GLU A 82 0.31 -12.93 -12.38
N GLY A 83 -0.86 -12.87 -13.03
CA GLY A 83 -1.79 -13.99 -13.13
C GLY A 83 -2.60 -14.26 -11.85
N ALA A 84 -2.80 -13.25 -11.00
CA ALA A 84 -3.66 -13.38 -9.84
C ALA A 84 -5.13 -13.52 -10.27
N ASP A 85 -5.86 -14.41 -9.59
CA ASP A 85 -7.29 -14.61 -9.80
C ASP A 85 -8.06 -13.29 -9.57
N ILE A 86 -8.79 -12.85 -10.61
CA ILE A 86 -9.55 -11.60 -10.63
C ILE A 86 -10.57 -11.50 -9.50
N TYR A 87 -11.16 -12.61 -9.07
CA TYR A 87 -12.12 -12.63 -7.96
C TYR A 87 -11.45 -12.33 -6.61
N GLN A 88 -10.23 -12.81 -6.40
CA GLN A 88 -9.45 -12.49 -5.20
C GLN A 88 -9.02 -11.03 -5.19
N VAL A 89 -8.61 -10.49 -6.34
CA VAL A 89 -8.27 -9.06 -6.45
C VAL A 89 -9.50 -8.20 -6.19
N ALA A 90 -10.66 -8.55 -6.76
CA ALA A 90 -11.94 -7.87 -6.53
C ALA A 90 -12.31 -7.83 -5.04
N LYS A 91 -12.20 -8.96 -4.34
CA LYS A 91 -12.48 -9.07 -2.90
C LYS A 91 -11.53 -8.22 -2.06
N ASN A 92 -10.23 -8.28 -2.33
CA ASN A 92 -9.21 -7.50 -1.60
C ASN A 92 -9.41 -6.00 -1.79
N CYS A 93 -9.73 -5.61 -3.01
CA CYS A 93 -9.93 -4.21 -3.37
C CYS A 93 -11.33 -3.70 -3.00
N ARG A 94 -12.31 -4.56 -2.68
CA ARG A 94 -13.72 -4.17 -2.50
C ARG A 94 -14.30 -3.48 -3.74
N THR A 95 -14.17 -4.11 -4.89
CA THR A 95 -14.74 -3.66 -6.17
C THR A 95 -15.38 -4.84 -6.89
N SER A 96 -16.27 -4.58 -7.85
CA SER A 96 -16.79 -5.64 -8.71
C SER A 96 -15.73 -6.10 -9.73
N VAL A 97 -15.84 -7.36 -10.14
CA VAL A 97 -15.06 -7.93 -11.24
C VAL A 97 -15.31 -7.14 -12.53
N GLU A 98 -16.56 -6.79 -12.80
CA GLU A 98 -16.95 -5.96 -13.94
C GLU A 98 -16.20 -4.61 -13.98
N MET A 99 -16.04 -3.94 -12.84
CA MET A 99 -15.25 -2.71 -12.76
C MET A 99 -13.76 -2.96 -13.02
N ILE A 100 -13.25 -4.13 -12.63
CA ILE A 100 -11.86 -4.51 -12.93
C ILE A 100 -11.67 -4.74 -14.43
N GLU A 101 -12.58 -5.47 -15.06
CA GLU A 101 -12.53 -5.76 -16.49
C GLU A 101 -12.64 -4.49 -17.34
N LYS A 102 -13.59 -3.60 -17.02
CA LYS A 102 -13.83 -2.36 -17.79
C LYS A 102 -12.69 -1.37 -17.68
N HIS A 103 -12.08 -1.20 -16.50
CA HIS A 103 -11.12 -0.12 -16.27
C HIS A 103 -9.66 -0.55 -16.30
N TYR A 104 -9.36 -1.84 -16.15
CA TYR A 104 -7.98 -2.32 -16.03
C TYR A 104 -7.63 -3.36 -17.10
N ALA A 105 -8.56 -4.25 -17.46
CA ALA A 105 -8.29 -5.28 -18.48
C ALA A 105 -8.17 -4.73 -19.91
N VAL A 106 -8.74 -3.54 -20.18
CA VAL A 106 -8.59 -2.85 -21.47
C VAL A 106 -7.12 -2.61 -21.83
N HIS A 107 -6.28 -2.31 -20.85
CA HIS A 107 -4.85 -2.09 -21.06
C HIS A 107 -4.03 -3.38 -21.06
N LEU A 108 -4.60 -4.49 -20.55
CA LEU A 108 -3.93 -5.78 -20.40
C LEU A 108 -4.00 -6.64 -21.67
N LYS A 109 -5.06 -6.47 -22.49
CA LYS A 109 -5.27 -7.20 -23.75
C LYS A 109 -4.08 -7.13 -24.72
N ASN A 110 -3.27 -6.08 -24.63
CA ASN A 110 -2.11 -5.90 -25.50
C ASN A 110 -0.84 -6.58 -24.98
N THR A 111 -0.86 -7.16 -23.77
CA THR A 111 0.35 -7.70 -23.12
C THR A 111 0.22 -9.14 -22.63
N LEU A 112 -0.98 -9.71 -22.44
CA LEU A 112 -1.16 -11.06 -21.89
C LEU A 112 -2.38 -11.82 -22.43
N ASP A 113 -2.24 -13.14 -22.57
CA ASP A 113 -3.29 -14.09 -22.96
C ASP A 113 -4.32 -14.29 -21.83
N ALA A 114 -5.60 -14.03 -22.12
CA ALA A 114 -6.70 -14.08 -21.16
C ALA A 114 -6.89 -15.47 -20.51
N ALA A 115 -6.43 -16.54 -21.16
CA ALA A 115 -6.47 -17.89 -20.61
C ALA A 115 -5.59 -18.07 -19.36
N ALA A 116 -4.52 -17.26 -19.21
CA ALA A 116 -3.60 -17.35 -18.09
C ALA A 116 -4.14 -16.72 -16.79
N ILE A 117 -5.18 -15.88 -16.88
CA ILE A 117 -5.74 -15.14 -15.72
C ILE A 117 -6.69 -16.03 -14.90
N ASN A 118 -7.36 -17.00 -15.52
CA ASN A 118 -8.35 -17.88 -14.87
C ASN A 118 -7.77 -19.23 -14.40
N VAL A 119 -6.49 -19.30 -14.07
CA VAL A 119 -5.89 -20.55 -13.59
C VAL A 119 -6.20 -20.75 -12.11
N VAL A 120 -7.35 -21.40 -11.85
CA VAL A 120 -7.61 -22.00 -10.53
C VAL A 120 -6.52 -23.01 -10.25
N ARG A 121 -5.68 -22.76 -9.22
CA ARG A 121 -4.67 -23.74 -8.78
C ARG A 121 -5.37 -25.04 -8.40
N LYS A 122 -5.13 -26.12 -9.15
CA LYS A 122 -5.61 -27.46 -8.79
C LYS A 122 -5.09 -27.82 -7.39
N LYS A 123 -6.00 -28.07 -6.45
CA LYS A 123 -5.67 -28.51 -5.10
C LYS A 123 -4.87 -29.81 -5.20
N ALA A 124 -3.66 -29.82 -4.61
CA ALA A 124 -2.82 -31.02 -4.61
C ALA A 124 -3.60 -32.18 -3.97
N ALA A 125 -3.74 -33.28 -4.72
CA ALA A 125 -4.43 -34.47 -4.25
C ALA A 125 -3.75 -34.98 -2.97
N ASN A 126 -4.53 -35.16 -1.92
CA ASN A 126 -4.09 -35.59 -0.60
C ASN A 126 -3.49 -37.00 -0.73
N ARG A 127 -2.16 -37.12 -0.83
CA ARG A 127 -1.46 -38.41 -0.86
C ARG A 127 -1.55 -39.01 0.55
N LYS A 128 -2.45 -39.97 0.75
CA LYS A 128 -2.51 -40.77 1.99
C LYS A 128 -1.13 -41.44 2.21
N PRO A 129 -0.56 -41.39 3.44
CA PRO A 129 0.69 -42.08 3.73
C PRO A 129 0.46 -43.60 3.70
N LYS A 130 1.29 -44.34 2.96
CA LYS A 130 1.30 -45.82 2.99
C LYS A 130 1.84 -46.27 4.35
N ALA A 131 1.08 -47.11 5.04
CA ALA A 131 1.50 -47.77 6.27
C ALA A 131 2.75 -48.64 6.02
N LYS A 132 3.78 -48.53 6.86
CA LYS A 132 4.92 -49.44 6.87
C LYS A 132 4.49 -50.78 7.49
N ALA A 133 4.68 -51.86 6.76
CA ALA A 133 4.56 -53.22 7.28
C ALA A 133 5.71 -53.49 8.26
N ALA A 134 5.37 -54.03 9.43
CA ALA A 134 6.32 -54.56 10.40
C ALA A 134 6.87 -55.90 9.89
N SER A 135 8.19 -56.06 9.85
CA SER A 135 8.86 -57.36 9.84
C SER A 135 9.43 -57.61 11.23
N VAL A 136 8.87 -58.63 11.87
CA VAL A 136 9.35 -59.26 13.11
C VAL A 136 10.31 -60.35 12.65
N ASP A 137 11.57 -60.30 13.08
CA ASP A 137 12.48 -61.44 12.98
C ASP A 137 12.92 -61.81 14.40
N ALA A 138 12.62 -63.06 14.74
CA ALA A 138 13.03 -63.77 15.94
C ALA A 138 14.33 -64.52 15.63
N ASP A 139 15.36 -64.31 16.46
CA ASP A 139 16.27 -65.33 17.03
C ASP A 139 17.17 -64.64 18.06
#